data_AF-A0A9E0BRE7-F1
#
_entry.id   AF-A0A9E0BRE7-F1
#
_cell.length_a   1.000
_cell.length_b   1.000
_cell.length_c   1.000
_cell.angle_alpha   90.00
_cell.angle_beta   90.00
_cell.angle_gamma   90.00
#
_symmetry.space_group_name_H-M   'P 1'
#
loop_
_entity.id
_entity.type
_entity.pdbx_description
1 polymer ?
#
loop_
_entity_poly.entity_id
_entity_poly.type
_entity_poly.pdbx_seq_one_letter_code
_entity_poly.pdbx_strand_id
1 'polypeptide(L)'
;MNAPFNAVLDETQPRHDWSLTEVEALFELPFMDLVFRAAQVHRMWFDPTEVQLSQLLSVKTGGCPENCGYCSQSQHFKTATTASKLLDADTV
;
A
#
# COMPACT_ATOMS: atom_id res chain seq x y z
N MET A 1 -23.29 13.97 6.67
CA MET A 1 -23.53 15.41 6.39
C MET A 1 -22.45 15.79 5.41
N ASN A 2 -22.86 15.95 4.16
CA ASN A 2 -22.00 15.89 2.99
C ASN A 2 -21.15 17.16 2.93
N ALA A 3 -19.83 17.02 3.12
CA ALA A 3 -18.89 18.09 2.83
C ALA A 3 -19.04 18.50 1.35
N PRO A 4 -19.04 19.81 1.03
CA PRO A 4 -19.28 20.28 -0.32
C PRO A 4 -18.14 19.82 -1.21
N PHE A 5 -18.47 18.93 -2.15
CA PHE A 5 -17.58 18.44 -3.20
C PHE A 5 -17.33 19.59 -4.18
N ASN A 6 -16.37 20.46 -3.89
CA ASN A 6 -15.91 21.51 -4.78
C ASN A 6 -14.45 21.86 -4.51
N ALA A 7 -13.58 20.88 -4.74
CA ALA A 7 -12.25 21.20 -5.25
C ALA A 7 -12.16 20.46 -6.58
N VAL A 8 -12.27 21.22 -7.68
CA VAL A 8 -11.83 20.74 -8.99
C VAL A 8 -10.33 20.57 -8.86
N LEU A 9 -9.93 19.39 -8.39
CA LEU A 9 -8.54 18.98 -8.40
C LEU A 9 -8.20 18.77 -9.87
N ASP A 10 -7.23 19.52 -10.36
CA ASP A 10 -6.63 19.23 -11.65
C ASP A 10 -5.86 17.90 -11.49
N GLU A 11 -6.52 16.79 -11.82
CA GLU A 11 -5.94 15.44 -11.68
C GLU A 11 -4.82 15.18 -12.71
N THR A 12 -4.55 16.16 -13.60
CA THR A 12 -3.51 16.08 -14.65
C THR A 12 -2.11 16.49 -14.19
N GLN A 13 -1.94 16.89 -12.92
CA GLN A 13 -0.63 17.10 -12.30
C GLN A 13 -0.57 16.49 -10.89
N PRO A 14 0.52 15.78 -10.53
CA PRO A 14 0.71 15.32 -9.16
C PRO A 14 0.85 16.51 -8.21
N ARG A 15 0.05 16.55 -7.14
CA ARG A 15 0.20 17.51 -6.05
C ARG A 15 0.99 16.91 -4.88
N HIS A 16 1.67 17.77 -4.13
CA HIS A 16 2.57 17.38 -3.03
C HIS A 16 2.21 18.02 -1.68
N ASP A 17 1.09 18.72 -1.59
CA ASP A 17 0.70 19.60 -0.49
C ASP A 17 -0.58 19.15 0.24
N TRP A 18 -0.82 17.83 0.30
CA TRP A 18 -1.99 17.25 0.94
C TRP A 18 -2.04 17.59 2.44
N SER A 19 -3.15 18.17 2.88
CA SER A 19 -3.50 18.30 4.29
C SER A 19 -4.21 17.05 4.81
N LEU A 20 -4.19 16.86 6.14
CA LEU A 20 -4.88 15.73 6.77
C LEU A 20 -6.39 15.74 6.46
N THR A 21 -7.03 16.90 6.53
CA THR A 21 -8.47 17.06 6.29
C THR A 21 -8.87 16.70 4.85
N GLU A 22 -8.03 17.04 3.86
CA GLU A 22 -8.29 16.64 2.47
C GLU A 22 -8.20 15.12 2.29
N VAL A 23 -7.26 14.46 2.99
CA VAL A 23 -7.15 13.00 2.96
C VAL A 23 -8.35 12.35 3.66
N GLU A 24 -8.73 12.84 4.85
CA GLU A 24 -9.90 12.36 5.59
C GLU A 24 -11.18 12.45 4.73
N ALA A 25 -11.35 13.55 4.00
CA ALA A 25 -12.48 13.72 3.08
C ALA A 25 -12.54 12.64 1.99
N LEU A 26 -11.40 12.07 1.55
CA LEU A 26 -11.39 10.93 0.62
C LEU A 26 -11.88 9.65 1.27
N PHE A 27 -11.50 9.39 2.52
CA PHE A 27 -11.94 8.21 3.28
C PHE A 27 -13.43 8.27 3.62
N GLU A 28 -14.01 9.46 3.72
CA GLU A 28 -15.43 9.69 3.98
C GLU A 28 -16.33 9.57 2.72
N LEU A 29 -15.74 9.47 1.52
CA LEU A 29 -16.53 9.31 0.29
C LEU A 29 -17.33 8.00 0.29
N PRO A 30 -18.50 7.96 -0.35
CA PRO A 30 -19.16 6.70 -0.67
C PRO A 30 -18.18 5.78 -1.41
N PHE A 31 -18.05 4.54 -0.94
CA PHE A 31 -16.99 3.63 -1.40
C PHE A 31 -16.94 3.49 -2.93
N MET A 32 -18.09 3.38 -3.60
CA MET A 32 -18.14 3.23 -5.06
C MET A 32 -17.75 4.51 -5.81
N ASP A 33 -18.00 5.69 -5.24
CA ASP A 33 -17.55 6.96 -5.80
C ASP A 33 -16.02 7.09 -5.71
N LEU A 34 -15.44 6.67 -4.58
CA LEU A 34 -13.99 6.61 -4.39
C LEU A 34 -13.33 5.64 -5.38
N VAL A 35 -13.90 4.43 -5.56
CA VAL A 35 -13.38 3.44 -6.52
C VAL A 35 -13.45 3.96 -7.95
N PHE A 36 -14.56 4.60 -8.35
CA PHE A 36 -14.69 5.18 -9.67
C PHE A 36 -13.63 6.27 -9.91
N ARG A 37 -13.47 7.18 -8.96
CA ARG A 37 -12.46 8.23 -9.01
C ARG A 37 -11.04 7.66 -9.09
N ALA A 38 -10.72 6.64 -8.29
CA ALA A 38 -9.42 5.97 -8.33
C ALA A 38 -9.14 5.36 -9.71
N ALA A 39 -10.15 4.77 -10.35
CA ALA A 39 -10.03 4.23 -11.70
C ALA A 39 -9.80 5.32 -12.76
N GLN A 40 -10.42 6.51 -12.61
CA GLN A 40 -10.18 7.65 -13.50
C GLN A 40 -8.73 8.13 -13.41
N VAL A 41 -8.23 8.35 -12.20
CA VAL A 41 -6.83 8.76 -11.97
C VAL A 41 -5.87 7.69 -12.51
N HIS A 42 -6.10 6.41 -12.22
CA HIS A 42 -5.23 5.33 -12.69
C HIS A 42 -5.13 5.30 -14.23
N ARG A 43 -6.26 5.42 -14.94
CA ARG A 43 -6.30 5.46 -16.42
C ARG A 43 -5.68 6.72 -17.03
N MET A 44 -5.57 7.81 -16.27
CA MET A 44 -4.94 9.03 -16.73
C MET A 44 -3.40 8.91 -16.76
N TRP A 45 -2.84 8.11 -15.84
CA TRP A 45 -1.39 8.05 -15.61
C TRP A 45 -0.74 6.72 -15.99
N PHE A 46 -1.52 5.66 -16.16
CA PHE A 46 -1.03 4.30 -16.47
C PHE A 46 -1.83 3.66 -17.60
N ASP A 47 -1.19 2.74 -18.33
CA ASP A 47 -1.91 1.84 -19.23
C ASP A 47 -2.81 0.91 -18.38
N PRO A 48 -4.15 0.98 -18.50
CA PRO A 48 -5.04 0.18 -17.68
C PRO A 48 -5.03 -1.32 -18.01
N THR A 49 -4.28 -1.73 -19.05
CA THR A 49 -4.12 -3.12 -19.45
C THR A 49 -2.79 -3.72 -18.98
N GLU A 50 -1.88 -2.90 -18.46
CA GLU A 50 -0.59 -3.33 -17.94
C GLU A 50 -0.62 -3.56 -16.43
N VAL A 51 0.12 -4.56 -15.97
CA VAL A 51 0.34 -4.84 -14.54
C VAL A 51 1.82 -5.12 -14.33
N GLN A 52 2.44 -4.46 -13.35
CA GLN A 52 3.80 -4.75 -12.95
C GLN A 52 3.85 -6.07 -12.17
N LEU A 53 4.74 -6.98 -12.59
CA LEU A 53 5.01 -8.23 -11.90
C LEU A 53 6.39 -8.17 -11.23
N SER A 54 6.42 -8.41 -9.92
CA SER A 54 7.65 -8.48 -9.12
C SER A 54 7.68 -9.79 -8.34
N GLN A 55 8.83 -10.46 -8.33
CA GLN A 55 9.06 -11.63 -7.50
C GLN A 55 10.00 -11.27 -6.35
N LEU A 56 9.68 -11.75 -5.16
CA LEU A 56 10.50 -11.58 -3.97
C LEU A 56 10.74 -12.90 -3.26
N LEU A 57 11.81 -12.92 -2.48
CA LEU A 57 12.34 -14.05 -1.73
C LEU A 57 12.78 -13.52 -0.36
N SER A 58 12.41 -14.22 0.70
CA SER A 58 12.88 -13.92 2.05
C SER A 58 14.27 -14.53 2.26
N VAL A 59 15.33 -13.74 2.03
CA VAL A 59 16.74 -14.19 2.15
C VAL A 59 17.11 -14.67 3.56
N LYS A 60 16.37 -14.23 4.58
CA LYS A 60 16.45 -14.74 5.96
C LYS A 60 15.07 -14.63 6.58
N THR A 61 14.51 -15.75 7.03
CA THR A 61 13.13 -15.79 7.54
C THR A 61 13.09 -15.98 9.05
N GLY A 62 12.21 -15.25 9.73
CA GLY A 62 11.93 -15.42 11.16
C GLY A 62 13.00 -14.87 12.11
N GLY A 63 12.70 -14.92 13.41
CA GLY A 63 13.61 -14.44 14.47
C GLY A 63 13.86 -12.92 14.42
N CYS A 64 12.88 -12.17 13.92
CA CYS A 64 12.96 -10.73 13.74
C CYS A 64 12.89 -10.03 15.11
N PRO A 65 13.87 -9.19 15.50
CA PRO A 65 13.92 -8.57 16.82
C PRO A 65 12.87 -7.47 17.04
N GLU A 66 12.30 -6.94 15.97
CA GLU A 66 11.24 -5.92 15.99
C GLU A 66 9.92 -6.50 16.50
N ASN A 67 9.14 -5.66 17.19
CA ASN A 67 7.86 -6.04 17.79
C ASN A 67 6.67 -5.56 16.96
N CYS A 68 6.66 -5.86 15.68
CA CYS A 68 5.56 -5.50 14.78
C CYS A 68 4.36 -6.43 15.05
N GLY A 69 3.26 -5.90 15.58
CA GLY A 69 2.08 -6.68 16.00
C GLY A 69 1.35 -7.47 14.90
N TYR A 70 1.68 -7.22 13.63
CA TYR A 70 1.14 -7.92 12.47
C TYR A 70 2.13 -8.90 11.82
N CYS A 71 3.42 -8.86 12.20
CA CYS A 71 4.46 -9.58 11.48
C CYS A 71 4.63 -10.99 12.04
N SER A 72 4.40 -12.00 11.20
CA SER A 72 4.56 -13.41 11.59
C SER A 72 6.00 -13.82 11.88
N GLN A 73 6.98 -12.99 11.53
CA GLN A 73 8.41 -13.25 11.71
C GLN A 73 8.97 -12.68 13.02
N SER A 74 8.20 -11.84 13.72
CA SER A 74 8.60 -11.24 14.98
C SER A 74 8.80 -12.30 16.06
N GLN A 75 9.93 -12.26 16.75
CA GLN A 75 10.23 -13.20 17.84
C GLN A 75 9.41 -12.98 19.11
N HIS A 76 8.68 -11.86 19.20
CA HIS A 76 7.85 -11.51 20.36
C HIS A 76 6.51 -12.27 20.37
N PHE A 77 6.14 -12.91 19.26
CA PHE A 77 4.86 -13.63 19.11
C PHE A 77 5.08 -15.09 18.72
N LYS A 78 4.19 -15.98 19.17
CA LYS A 78 4.17 -17.39 18.74
C LYS A 78 3.39 -17.52 17.45
N THR A 79 4.06 -17.91 16.37
CA THR A 79 3.46 -18.08 15.04
C THR A 79 3.93 -19.40 14.42
N ALA A 80 3.39 -19.76 13.25
CA ALA A 80 3.82 -20.95 12.51
C ALA A 80 5.15 -20.75 11.75
N THR A 81 5.70 -19.54 11.74
CA THR A 81 6.92 -19.23 10.98
C THR A 81 8.13 -19.86 11.65
N THR A 82 8.84 -20.73 10.93
CA THR A 82 10.10 -21.30 11.39
C THR A 82 11.26 -20.38 11.02
N ALA A 83 12.14 -20.09 11.98
CA ALA A 83 13.32 -19.29 11.73
C ALA A 83 14.35 -20.06 10.89
N SER A 84 14.86 -19.44 9.83
CA SER A 84 15.94 -19.93 8.99
C SER A 84 17.16 -19.03 9.13
N LYS A 85 18.34 -19.58 8.82
CA LYS A 85 19.53 -18.74 8.61
C LYS A 85 19.40 -17.97 7.30
N LEU A 86 20.31 -17.03 7.11
CA LEU A 86 20.50 -16.35 5.83
C LEU A 86 20.82 -17.41 4.76
N LEU A 87 20.19 -17.28 3.61
CA LEU A 87 20.46 -18.10 2.43
C LEU A 87 21.86 -17.84 1.89
N ASP A 88 22.45 -18.85 1.25
CA ASP A 88 23.70 -18.70 0.53
C ASP A 88 23.49 -17.87 -0.74
N ALA A 89 24.46 -17.05 -1.12
CA ALA A 89 24.33 -16.16 -2.28
C ALA A 89 24.04 -16.90 -3.59
N ASP A 90 24.56 -18.12 -3.74
CA ASP A 90 24.34 -18.97 -4.92
C ASP A 90 22.93 -19.57 -4.99
N THR A 91 22.10 -19.37 -3.95
CA THR A 91 20.72 -19.90 -3.87
C THR A 91 19.64 -18.83 -4.09
N VAL A 92 20.06 -17.59 -4.37
CA VAL A 92 19.19 -16.41 -4.59
C VAL A 92 18.93 -16.19 -6.07
#